data_AF-A0A7C6URV0-F1
#
_entry.id   AF-A0A7C6URV0-F1
#
_cell.length_a   1.000
_cell.length_b   1.000
_cell.length_c   1.000
_cell.angle_alpha   90.00
_cell.angle_beta   90.00
_cell.angle_gamma   90.00
#
_symmetry.space_group_name_H-M   'P 1'
#
loop_
_entity.id
_entity.type
_entity.pdbx_description
1 polymer ?
#
loop_
_entity_poly.entity_id
_entity_poly.type
_entity_poly.pdbx_seq_one_letter_code
_entity_poly.pdbx_strand_id
1 'polypeptide(L)'
;LQQTGDLEQILAGRLFWLPELELLDTGLPTAQDLQRLAGIAWEIKKDWLIPTESLYMKWEEKQDYRFLEQIALGVQGCEEQRQNLSARSKKLLQGSRDALKEQMHLVASNVERALVNGVISEEQRVDLASQIESIDEPTALNITAEFRKLEKIKRNLEEETERRLAHQRDIWLGLSQRLGEIASDEDGQRFRELVETALNDRATRVVDEYIAKVRAHLERNELFVLTESEEQSRNYLAEFSQFRLAVNRGKNKAFSDAEVAAKNGRTWVTNHYANIPERQLEQALTAFRSWRQLNTRRGKPGQNLLQLFTFLGFSFRGELPEIKYPREQTRSLLVTLPMEASDQARPFPHFGSMAQMLFHVLLVWERPGAHNIVTEINDARLSSGSTIMLYFGRISETMRRQLTRITRKNDMRLIVLDEALFLYLTGQRDARLKALLRCAVPYGTCIPYTPEIMGKVPPEVFYGRRDAIRELQRRDGSCLVYGGRQMGKSALLRYVQRRSHNPERNQ
;
A
#
# COMPACT_ATOMS: atom_id res chain seq x y z
N LEU A 1 -19.02 -46.36 19.03
CA LEU A 1 -18.52 -46.45 20.42
C LEU A 1 -18.08 -47.88 20.69
N GLN A 2 -16.81 -48.22 20.42
CA GLN A 2 -16.14 -49.36 21.03
C GLN A 2 -15.17 -48.79 22.05
N GLN A 3 -15.49 -49.01 23.33
CA GLN A 3 -14.90 -48.38 24.50
C GLN A 3 -13.51 -48.96 24.78
N THR A 4 -12.49 -48.16 24.53
CA THR A 4 -11.39 -48.02 25.50
C THR A 4 -11.52 -46.58 25.98
N GLY A 5 -12.03 -46.39 27.20
CA GLY A 5 -12.24 -45.03 27.71
C GLY A 5 -12.51 -45.04 29.19
N ASP A 6 -11.56 -44.47 29.92
CA ASP A 6 -11.65 -44.11 31.33
C ASP A 6 -12.95 -43.35 31.62
N LEU A 7 -13.51 -43.47 32.84
CA LEU A 7 -14.75 -42.80 33.26
C LEU A 7 -14.69 -41.29 32.96
N GLU A 8 -13.49 -40.72 33.08
CA GLU A 8 -13.18 -39.33 32.78
C GLU A 8 -13.49 -38.93 31.32
N GLN A 9 -13.21 -39.78 30.34
CA GLN A 9 -13.49 -39.49 28.92
C GLN A 9 -14.99 -39.49 28.60
N ILE A 10 -15.75 -40.36 29.28
CA ILE A 10 -17.22 -40.41 29.13
C ILE A 10 -17.84 -39.14 29.69
N LEU A 11 -17.34 -38.65 30.82
CA LEU A 11 -17.78 -37.40 31.44
C LEU A 11 -17.35 -36.18 30.62
N ALA A 12 -16.13 -36.18 30.06
CA ALA A 12 -15.64 -35.12 29.18
C ALA A 12 -16.55 -34.93 27.95
N GLY A 13 -16.98 -36.03 27.32
CA GLY A 13 -17.90 -35.97 26.18
C GLY A 13 -19.28 -35.35 26.51
N ARG A 14 -19.68 -35.30 27.78
CA ARG A 14 -20.91 -34.62 28.20
C ARG A 14 -20.78 -33.10 28.23
N LEU A 15 -19.56 -32.59 28.38
CA LEU A 15 -19.28 -31.16 28.40
C LEU A 15 -19.45 -30.51 27.02
N PHE A 16 -19.46 -31.31 25.95
CA PHE A 16 -19.78 -30.82 24.60
C PHE A 16 -21.20 -30.24 24.50
N TRP A 17 -22.13 -30.58 25.42
CA TRP A 17 -23.46 -29.96 25.49
C TRP A 17 -23.46 -28.51 25.96
N LEU A 18 -22.31 -28.03 26.45
CA LEU A 18 -22.14 -26.69 27.01
C LEU A 18 -21.11 -25.93 26.16
N PRO A 19 -21.51 -25.40 24.99
CA PRO A 19 -20.61 -24.62 24.13
C PRO A 19 -20.11 -23.35 24.83
N GLU A 20 -20.72 -22.95 25.95
CA GLU A 20 -20.27 -21.84 26.80
C GLU A 20 -18.93 -22.13 27.53
N LEU A 21 -18.51 -23.41 27.61
CA LEU A 21 -17.24 -23.83 28.20
C LEU A 21 -16.09 -23.77 27.20
N GLU A 22 -14.87 -23.46 27.63
CA GLU A 22 -13.73 -23.37 26.70
C GLU A 22 -13.16 -24.73 26.29
N LEU A 23 -13.04 -25.66 27.25
CA LEU A 23 -12.51 -27.01 27.09
C LEU A 23 -11.07 -27.07 26.54
N LEU A 24 -10.27 -27.96 27.12
CA LEU A 24 -8.96 -28.35 26.62
C LEU A 24 -9.11 -29.16 25.31
N ASP A 25 -8.01 -29.35 24.58
CA ASP A 25 -8.01 -30.17 23.35
C ASP A 25 -8.41 -31.63 23.61
N THR A 26 -8.22 -32.09 24.85
CA THR A 26 -8.68 -33.40 25.34
C THR A 26 -10.19 -33.46 25.60
N GLY A 27 -10.92 -32.34 25.50
CA GLY A 27 -12.33 -32.21 25.85
C GLY A 27 -12.59 -32.03 27.35
N LEU A 28 -11.54 -31.99 28.18
CA LEU A 28 -11.65 -31.76 29.63
C LEU A 28 -11.88 -30.27 29.95
N PRO A 29 -12.58 -29.95 31.06
CA PRO A 29 -12.82 -28.57 31.45
C PRO A 29 -11.53 -27.90 31.93
N THR A 30 -11.38 -26.60 31.63
CA THR A 30 -10.33 -25.77 32.24
C THR A 30 -10.66 -25.45 33.70
N ALA A 31 -9.70 -24.91 34.46
CA ALA A 31 -9.95 -24.45 35.83
C ALA A 31 -11.06 -23.39 35.93
N GLN A 32 -11.21 -22.53 34.91
CA GLN A 32 -12.30 -21.55 34.84
C GLN A 32 -13.64 -22.22 34.50
N ASP A 33 -13.63 -23.24 33.63
CA ASP A 33 -14.83 -24.01 33.31
C ASP A 33 -15.40 -24.69 34.56
N LEU A 34 -14.54 -25.24 35.44
CA LEU A 34 -14.97 -25.84 36.71
C LEU A 34 -15.72 -24.85 37.62
N GLN A 35 -15.31 -23.58 37.64
CA GLN A 35 -16.01 -22.54 38.39
C GLN A 35 -17.37 -22.20 37.77
N ARG A 36 -17.46 -22.19 36.43
CA ARG A 36 -18.73 -21.95 35.71
C ARG A 36 -19.71 -23.11 35.90
N LEU A 37 -19.22 -24.34 35.86
CA LEU A 37 -20.03 -25.56 36.05
C LEU A 37 -20.76 -25.59 37.39
N ALA A 38 -20.19 -25.00 38.45
CA ALA A 38 -20.82 -24.91 39.76
C ALA A 38 -22.09 -24.02 39.78
N GLY A 39 -22.23 -23.08 38.84
CA GLY A 39 -23.37 -22.16 38.73
C GLY A 39 -24.43 -22.57 37.71
N ILE A 40 -24.22 -23.67 36.97
CA ILE A 40 -25.17 -24.12 35.94
C ILE A 40 -26.29 -24.93 36.61
N ALA A 41 -27.54 -24.51 36.40
CA ALA A 41 -28.70 -25.29 36.77
C ALA A 41 -28.79 -26.50 35.83
N TRP A 42 -28.42 -27.68 36.35
CA TRP A 42 -28.50 -28.94 35.61
C TRP A 42 -29.96 -29.41 35.53
N GLU A 43 -30.74 -28.84 34.62
CA GLU A 43 -31.99 -29.47 34.21
C GLU A 43 -31.64 -30.75 33.44
N ILE A 44 -31.85 -31.90 34.07
CA ILE A 44 -31.66 -33.22 33.45
C ILE A 44 -32.69 -33.36 32.33
N LYS A 45 -32.31 -33.00 31.11
CA LYS A 45 -33.12 -33.23 29.91
C LYS A 45 -32.96 -34.69 29.50
N LYS A 46 -34.08 -35.37 29.24
CA LYS A 46 -34.11 -36.78 28.81
C LYS A 46 -33.28 -37.06 27.55
N ASP A 47 -33.02 -36.03 26.74
CA ASP A 47 -32.35 -36.14 25.43
C ASP A 47 -30.85 -35.78 25.45
N TRP A 48 -30.22 -35.63 26.62
CA TRP A 48 -28.75 -35.39 26.74
C TRP A 48 -27.86 -36.47 26.11
N LEU A 49 -28.44 -37.60 25.71
CA LEU A 49 -27.74 -38.69 25.04
C LEU A 49 -27.55 -38.45 23.55
N ILE A 50 -28.26 -37.49 22.94
CA ILE A 50 -28.33 -37.33 21.50
C ILE A 50 -27.96 -35.91 21.08
N PRO A 51 -26.89 -35.75 20.29
CA PRO A 51 -26.63 -34.51 19.59
C PRO A 51 -27.76 -34.00 18.72
N THR A 52 -28.07 -32.73 18.90
CA THR A 52 -29.00 -31.98 18.06
C THR A 52 -28.24 -31.12 17.08
N GLU A 53 -28.86 -30.84 15.93
CA GLU A 53 -28.34 -29.87 14.97
C GLU A 53 -28.19 -28.47 15.59
N SER A 54 -29.05 -28.13 16.56
CA SER A 54 -28.94 -26.86 17.29
C SER A 54 -27.65 -26.74 18.12
N LEU A 55 -27.15 -27.84 18.72
CA LEU A 55 -25.85 -27.81 19.39
C LEU A 55 -24.73 -27.63 18.36
N TYR A 56 -24.79 -28.36 17.26
CA TYR A 56 -23.80 -28.25 16.19
C TYR A 56 -23.67 -26.80 15.71
N MET A 57 -24.80 -26.10 15.50
CA MET A 57 -24.80 -24.68 15.11
C MET A 57 -24.17 -23.77 16.18
N LYS A 58 -24.37 -24.05 17.48
CA LYS A 58 -23.73 -23.25 18.55
C LYS A 58 -22.20 -23.39 18.56
N TRP A 59 -21.66 -24.59 18.32
CA TRP A 59 -20.21 -24.79 18.19
C TRP A 59 -19.67 -24.19 16.88
N GLU A 60 -20.46 -24.24 15.81
CA GLU A 60 -20.16 -23.56 14.55
C GLU A 60 -20.07 -22.03 14.74
N GLU A 61 -21.03 -21.42 15.43
CA GLU A 61 -21.03 -19.98 15.76
C GLU A 61 -19.81 -19.59 16.62
N LYS A 62 -19.39 -20.48 17.52
CA LYS A 62 -18.18 -20.30 18.33
C LYS A 62 -16.88 -20.47 17.54
N GLN A 63 -16.94 -20.98 16.31
CA GLN A 63 -15.76 -21.28 15.46
C GLN A 63 -14.72 -22.18 16.14
N ASP A 64 -15.20 -23.13 16.95
CA ASP A 64 -14.36 -24.17 17.56
C ASP A 64 -14.69 -25.52 16.91
N TYR A 65 -13.84 -25.93 15.98
CA TYR A 65 -14.06 -27.07 15.10
C TYR A 65 -13.54 -28.38 15.70
N ARG A 66 -12.88 -28.35 16.87
CA ARG A 66 -12.29 -29.54 17.52
C ARG A 66 -13.30 -30.68 17.72
N PHE A 67 -14.55 -30.34 18.02
CA PHE A 67 -15.59 -31.30 18.40
C PHE A 67 -16.70 -31.46 17.35
N LEU A 68 -16.73 -30.62 16.29
CA LEU A 68 -17.84 -30.59 15.33
C LEU A 68 -18.01 -31.90 14.55
N GLU A 69 -16.92 -32.59 14.21
CA GLU A 69 -17.01 -33.89 13.54
C GLU A 69 -17.62 -34.97 14.45
N GLN A 70 -17.23 -34.99 15.72
CA GLN A 70 -17.79 -35.91 16.72
C GLN A 70 -19.27 -35.62 16.97
N ILE A 71 -19.65 -34.34 17.07
CA ILE A 71 -21.04 -33.90 17.24
C ILE A 71 -21.86 -34.32 16.01
N ALA A 72 -21.38 -34.05 14.79
CA ALA A 72 -22.06 -34.38 13.55
C ALA A 72 -22.35 -35.89 13.40
N LEU A 73 -21.40 -36.76 13.80
CA LEU A 73 -21.58 -38.21 13.77
C LEU A 73 -22.67 -38.69 14.74
N GLY A 74 -22.85 -38.00 15.87
CA GLY A 74 -23.83 -38.37 16.89
C GLY A 74 -25.23 -37.80 16.66
N VAL A 75 -25.43 -36.87 15.72
CA VAL A 75 -26.77 -36.32 15.44
C VAL A 75 -27.74 -37.42 14.98
N GLN A 76 -28.93 -37.47 15.55
CA GLN A 76 -29.98 -38.38 15.07
C GLN A 76 -30.57 -37.85 13.75
N GLY A 77 -30.48 -38.67 12.69
CA GLY A 77 -30.87 -38.29 11.34
C GLY A 77 -30.45 -39.33 10.30
N CYS A 78 -30.79 -39.10 9.04
CA CYS A 78 -30.34 -39.96 7.93
C CYS A 78 -28.82 -39.79 7.69
N GLU A 79 -28.20 -40.79 7.05
CA GLU A 79 -26.76 -40.75 6.75
C GLU A 79 -26.37 -39.53 5.90
N GLU A 80 -27.25 -39.12 4.99
CA GLU A 80 -27.11 -37.93 4.16
C GLU A 80 -27.02 -36.63 5.00
N GLN A 81 -27.83 -36.49 6.05
CA GLN A 81 -27.77 -35.33 6.95
C GLN A 81 -26.42 -35.24 7.68
N ARG A 82 -25.89 -36.37 8.17
CA ARG A 82 -24.59 -36.40 8.86
C ARG A 82 -23.44 -36.07 7.91
N GLN A 83 -23.49 -36.59 6.67
CA GLN A 83 -22.51 -36.26 5.63
C GLN A 83 -22.54 -34.78 5.26
N ASN A 84 -23.74 -34.17 5.16
CA ASN A 84 -23.89 -32.75 4.89
C ASN A 84 -23.30 -31.86 6.00
N LEU A 85 -23.53 -32.21 7.28
CA LEU A 85 -22.93 -31.48 8.41
C LEU A 85 -21.40 -31.62 8.43
N SER A 86 -20.86 -32.82 8.18
CA SER A 86 -19.41 -33.03 8.07
C SER A 86 -18.79 -32.21 6.92
N ALA A 87 -19.39 -32.23 5.73
CA ALA A 87 -18.93 -31.44 4.58
C ALA A 87 -18.99 -29.93 4.88
N ARG A 88 -20.05 -29.47 5.56
CA ARG A 88 -20.20 -28.08 6.01
C ARG A 88 -19.09 -27.68 6.99
N SER A 89 -18.79 -28.51 7.99
CA SER A 89 -17.71 -28.22 8.97
C SER A 89 -16.36 -28.01 8.28
N LYS A 90 -16.00 -28.88 7.33
CA LYS A 90 -14.73 -28.80 6.58
C LYS A 90 -14.64 -27.52 5.75
N LYS A 91 -15.72 -27.15 5.07
CA LYS A 91 -15.80 -25.92 4.27
C LYS A 91 -15.67 -24.67 5.15
N LEU A 92 -16.35 -24.65 6.29
CA LEU A 92 -16.30 -23.53 7.22
C LEU A 92 -14.95 -23.41 7.91
N LEU A 93 -14.35 -24.53 8.33
CA LEU A 93 -13.00 -24.55 8.89
C LEU A 93 -12.00 -23.95 7.91
N GLN A 94 -12.05 -24.32 6.63
CA GLN A 94 -11.18 -23.74 5.61
C GLN A 94 -11.40 -22.22 5.48
N GLY A 95 -12.67 -21.77 5.43
CA GLY A 95 -12.98 -20.34 5.37
C GLY A 95 -12.48 -19.56 6.60
N SER A 96 -12.61 -20.14 7.79
CA SER A 96 -12.13 -19.55 9.04
C SER A 96 -10.60 -19.51 9.13
N ARG A 97 -9.91 -20.52 8.59
CA ARG A 97 -8.44 -20.54 8.43
C ARG A 97 -7.94 -19.48 7.45
N ASP A 98 -8.60 -19.34 6.30
CA ASP A 98 -8.28 -18.30 5.33
C ASP A 98 -8.43 -16.89 5.97
N ALA A 99 -9.50 -16.69 6.76
CA ALA A 99 -9.71 -15.44 7.49
C ALA A 99 -8.66 -15.21 8.60
N LEU A 100 -8.28 -16.26 9.34
CA LEU A 100 -7.23 -16.22 10.35
C LEU A 100 -5.91 -15.80 9.71
N LYS A 101 -5.54 -16.41 8.58
CA LYS A 101 -4.34 -16.07 7.81
C LYS A 101 -4.32 -14.62 7.37
N GLU A 102 -5.44 -14.11 6.85
CA GLU A 102 -5.55 -12.70 6.47
C GLU A 102 -5.34 -11.77 7.67
N GLN A 103 -5.93 -12.09 8.83
CA GLN A 103 -5.71 -11.32 10.05
C GLN A 103 -4.27 -11.39 10.56
N MET A 104 -3.61 -12.57 10.50
CA MET A 104 -2.19 -12.70 10.85
C MET A 104 -1.32 -11.77 10.00
N HIS A 105 -1.54 -11.72 8.68
CA HIS A 105 -0.82 -10.80 7.79
C HIS A 105 -1.09 -9.33 8.12
N LEU A 106 -2.34 -8.98 8.45
CA LEU A 106 -2.71 -7.61 8.82
C LEU A 106 -2.07 -7.18 10.15
N VAL A 107 -2.07 -8.05 11.16
CA VAL A 107 -1.43 -7.77 12.45
C VAL A 107 0.08 -7.68 12.29
N ALA A 108 0.72 -8.57 11.54
CA ALA A 108 2.15 -8.49 11.25
C ALA A 108 2.53 -7.17 10.56
N SER A 109 1.75 -6.74 9.57
CA SER A 109 1.92 -5.43 8.91
C SER A 109 1.79 -4.26 9.89
N ASN A 110 0.85 -4.34 10.84
CA ASN A 110 0.68 -3.32 11.88
C ASN A 110 1.87 -3.27 12.85
N VAL A 111 2.45 -4.42 13.22
CA VAL A 111 3.68 -4.49 14.03
C VAL A 111 4.83 -3.78 13.30
N GLU A 112 5.05 -4.09 12.03
CA GLU A 112 6.09 -3.42 11.22
C GLU A 112 5.86 -1.91 11.12
N ARG A 113 4.61 -1.48 10.90
CA ARG A 113 4.26 -0.06 10.87
C ARG A 113 4.53 0.63 12.22
N ALA A 114 4.24 -0.05 13.33
CA ALA A 114 4.49 0.47 14.67
C ALA A 114 5.99 0.68 14.93
N LEU A 115 6.85 -0.24 14.46
CA LEU A 115 8.31 -0.10 14.51
C LEU A 115 8.78 1.11 13.69
N VAL A 116 8.33 1.24 12.44
CA VAL A 116 8.68 2.37 11.57
C VAL A 116 8.26 3.71 12.18
N ASN A 117 7.12 3.75 12.84
CA ASN A 117 6.60 4.92 13.53
C ASN A 117 7.28 5.18 14.90
N GLY A 118 8.20 4.32 15.32
CA GLY A 118 8.92 4.45 16.60
C GLY A 118 8.04 4.23 17.82
N VAL A 119 6.91 3.55 17.67
CA VAL A 119 6.00 3.19 18.77
C VAL A 119 6.57 2.03 19.58
N ILE A 120 7.15 1.03 18.90
CA ILE A 120 7.77 -0.13 19.52
C ILE A 120 9.26 -0.20 19.18
N SER A 121 10.01 -0.88 20.04
CA SER A 121 11.41 -1.21 19.83
C SER A 121 11.60 -2.45 18.95
N GLU A 122 12.83 -2.65 18.45
CA GLU A 122 13.19 -3.86 17.68
C GLU A 122 13.01 -5.15 18.49
N GLU A 123 13.34 -5.10 19.79
CA GLU A 123 13.17 -6.23 20.71
C GLU A 123 11.69 -6.63 20.82
N GLN A 124 10.82 -5.66 21.09
CA GLN A 124 9.37 -5.88 21.13
C GLN A 124 8.82 -6.35 19.78
N ARG A 125 9.36 -5.88 18.65
CA ARG A 125 8.98 -6.35 17.31
C ARG A 125 9.29 -7.83 17.13
N VAL A 126 10.46 -8.30 17.57
CA VAL A 126 10.84 -9.72 17.51
C VAL A 126 9.91 -10.58 18.38
N ASP A 127 9.60 -10.14 19.59
CA ASP A 127 8.71 -10.86 20.51
C ASP A 127 7.29 -10.98 19.95
N LEU A 128 6.74 -9.89 19.41
CA LEU A 128 5.41 -9.87 18.81
C LEU A 128 5.35 -10.70 17.52
N ALA A 129 6.40 -10.65 16.69
CA ALA A 129 6.48 -11.48 15.50
C ALA A 129 6.51 -12.97 15.87
N SER A 130 7.29 -13.36 16.88
CA SER A 130 7.32 -14.74 17.38
C SER A 130 5.95 -15.22 17.89
N GLN A 131 5.20 -14.36 18.59
CA GLN A 131 3.83 -14.69 19.02
C GLN A 131 2.89 -14.93 17.84
N ILE A 132 3.02 -14.16 16.75
CA ILE A 132 2.23 -14.38 15.52
C ILE A 132 2.65 -15.67 14.84
N GLU A 133 3.96 -15.93 14.71
CA GLU A 133 4.49 -17.16 14.09
C GLU A 133 4.16 -18.42 14.87
N SER A 134 3.92 -18.33 16.19
CA SER A 134 3.48 -19.45 17.01
C SER A 134 2.07 -19.95 16.68
N ILE A 135 1.29 -19.19 15.89
CA ILE A 135 -0.05 -19.57 15.44
C ILE A 135 0.08 -20.47 14.22
N ASP A 136 -0.13 -21.77 14.41
CA ASP A 136 -0.13 -22.76 13.32
C ASP A 136 -1.50 -22.81 12.62
N GLU A 137 -1.73 -21.90 11.68
CA GLU A 137 -2.98 -21.80 10.89
C GLU A 137 -3.40 -23.13 10.22
N PRO A 138 -2.51 -23.88 9.55
CA PRO A 138 -2.86 -25.16 8.92
C PRO A 138 -3.43 -26.23 9.85
N THR A 139 -3.04 -26.22 11.13
CA THR A 139 -3.49 -27.23 12.11
C THR A 139 -4.52 -26.67 13.09
N ALA A 140 -4.74 -25.34 13.12
CA ALA A 140 -5.69 -24.70 14.01
C ALA A 140 -7.11 -25.26 13.83
N LEU A 141 -7.70 -25.72 14.95
CA LEU A 141 -9.08 -26.19 15.05
C LEU A 141 -9.94 -25.28 15.94
N ASN A 142 -9.35 -24.60 16.92
CA ASN A 142 -10.02 -23.58 17.74
C ASN A 142 -9.67 -22.18 17.21
N ILE A 143 -10.38 -21.73 16.19
CA ILE A 143 -10.06 -20.48 15.49
C ILE A 143 -10.29 -19.26 16.39
N THR A 144 -11.31 -19.31 17.23
CA THR A 144 -11.62 -18.23 18.19
C THR A 144 -10.49 -18.02 19.20
N ALA A 145 -9.84 -19.08 19.70
CA ALA A 145 -8.70 -18.94 20.60
C ALA A 145 -7.52 -18.23 19.90
N GLU A 146 -7.22 -18.58 18.65
CA GLU A 146 -6.16 -17.93 17.88
C GLU A 146 -6.46 -16.47 17.56
N PHE A 147 -7.72 -16.13 17.22
CA PHE A 147 -8.13 -14.73 17.07
C PHE A 147 -7.97 -13.92 18.36
N ARG A 148 -8.24 -14.50 19.53
CA ARG A 148 -8.03 -13.82 20.81
C ARG A 148 -6.55 -13.50 21.05
N LYS A 149 -5.61 -14.36 20.63
CA LYS A 149 -4.18 -14.07 20.70
C LYS A 149 -3.83 -12.86 19.83
N LEU A 150 -4.34 -12.83 18.59
CA LEU A 150 -4.13 -11.69 17.68
C LEU A 150 -4.74 -10.40 18.21
N GLU A 151 -5.94 -10.44 18.80
CA GLU A 151 -6.57 -9.26 19.42
C GLU A 151 -5.79 -8.75 20.63
N LYS A 152 -5.20 -9.64 21.43
CA LYS A 152 -4.30 -9.24 22.51
C LYS A 152 -3.10 -8.46 21.98
N ILE A 153 -2.51 -8.91 20.87
CA ILE A 153 -1.40 -8.20 20.21
C ILE A 153 -1.84 -6.83 19.71
N LYS A 154 -3.00 -6.73 19.03
CA LYS A 154 -3.55 -5.46 18.56
C LYS A 154 -3.76 -4.47 19.72
N ARG A 155 -4.37 -4.92 20.82
CA ARG A 155 -4.59 -4.09 22.00
C ARG A 155 -3.29 -3.60 22.61
N ASN A 156 -2.28 -4.47 22.74
CA ASN A 156 -0.96 -4.06 23.24
C ASN A 156 -0.33 -2.98 22.35
N LEU A 157 -0.41 -3.10 21.03
CA LEU A 157 0.09 -2.07 20.10
C LEU A 157 -0.67 -0.74 20.23
N GLU A 158 -1.99 -0.80 20.43
CA GLU A 158 -2.81 0.39 20.68
C GLU A 158 -2.42 1.09 21.97
N GLU A 159 -2.23 0.34 23.06
CA GLU A 159 -1.79 0.88 24.35
C GLU A 159 -0.42 1.56 24.23
N GLU A 160 0.55 0.94 23.55
CA GLU A 160 1.87 1.55 23.32
C GLU A 160 1.79 2.80 22.43
N THR A 161 0.91 2.79 21.42
CA THR A 161 0.68 3.96 20.56
C THR A 161 0.12 5.13 21.37
N GLU A 162 -0.87 4.89 22.22
CA GLU A 162 -1.47 5.93 23.07
C GLU A 162 -0.46 6.44 24.12
N ARG A 163 0.36 5.56 24.72
CA ARG A 163 1.46 5.98 25.62
C ARG A 163 2.45 6.89 24.90
N ARG A 164 2.85 6.54 23.68
CA ARG A 164 3.78 7.34 22.86
C ARG A 164 3.19 8.70 22.53
N LEU A 165 1.93 8.75 22.09
CA LEU A 165 1.24 10.00 21.77
C LEU A 165 1.08 10.89 23.00
N ALA A 166 0.73 10.32 24.16
CA ALA A 166 0.64 11.05 25.42
C ALA A 166 1.98 11.70 25.80
N HIS A 167 3.08 10.94 25.68
CA HIS A 167 4.41 11.48 25.94
C HIS A 167 4.80 12.60 24.97
N GLN A 168 4.49 12.45 23.68
CA GLN A 168 4.74 13.49 22.68
C GLN A 168 3.90 14.74 22.92
N ARG A 169 2.64 14.60 23.32
CA ARG A 169 1.77 15.72 23.71
C ARG A 169 2.35 16.49 24.89
N ASP A 170 2.84 15.79 25.91
CA ASP A 170 3.47 16.41 27.08
C ASP A 170 4.71 17.23 26.70
N ILE A 171 5.61 16.66 25.89
CA ILE A 171 6.77 17.37 25.36
C ILE A 171 6.34 18.58 24.52
N TRP A 172 5.35 18.40 23.65
CA TRP A 172 4.88 19.45 22.76
C TRP A 172 4.26 20.61 23.52
N LEU A 173 3.48 20.34 24.58
CA LEU A 173 2.91 21.38 25.44
C LEU A 173 4.00 22.31 25.99
N GLY A 174 5.10 21.76 26.48
CA GLY A 174 6.24 22.55 26.97
C GLY A 174 6.93 23.37 25.88
N LEU A 175 7.13 22.79 24.69
CA LEU A 175 7.80 23.48 23.57
C LEU A 175 6.91 24.53 22.89
N SER A 176 5.60 24.29 22.82
CA SER A 176 4.64 25.17 22.14
C SER A 176 4.51 26.55 22.81
N GLN A 177 4.73 26.61 24.12
CA GLN A 177 4.77 27.86 24.90
C GLN A 177 6.01 28.68 24.57
N ARG A 178 7.14 28.01 24.33
CA ARG A 178 8.44 28.62 24.02
C ARG A 178 8.61 28.96 22.54
N LEU A 179 7.66 28.56 21.70
CA LEU A 179 7.72 28.78 20.26
C LEU A 179 7.79 30.27 19.89
N GLY A 180 7.19 31.15 20.71
CA GLY A 180 7.28 32.60 20.54
C GLY A 180 8.67 33.20 20.81
N GLU A 181 9.59 32.43 21.40
CA GLU A 181 11.00 32.85 21.56
C GLU A 181 11.73 32.86 20.22
N ILE A 182 11.31 32.02 19.26
CA ILE A 182 12.05 31.73 18.03
C ILE A 182 11.27 31.99 16.74
N ALA A 183 9.93 32.11 16.78
CA ALA A 183 9.09 32.25 15.60
C ALA A 183 8.20 33.51 15.67
N SER A 184 7.75 34.00 14.51
CA SER A 184 6.69 35.00 14.45
C SER A 184 5.36 34.42 14.97
N ASP A 185 4.42 35.26 15.43
CA ASP A 185 3.11 34.77 15.91
C ASP A 185 2.36 33.98 14.82
N GLU A 186 2.48 34.42 13.55
CA GLU A 186 1.83 33.76 12.41
C GLU A 186 2.46 32.38 12.12
N ASP A 187 3.79 32.29 12.04
CA ASP A 187 4.49 31.02 11.84
C ASP A 187 4.30 30.09 13.03
N GLY A 188 4.38 30.63 14.25
CA GLY A 188 4.18 29.87 15.47
C GLY A 188 2.81 29.22 15.53
N GLN A 189 1.75 29.95 15.15
CA GLN A 189 0.40 29.42 15.12
C GLN A 189 0.22 28.35 14.03
N ARG A 190 0.72 28.58 12.82
CA ARG A 190 0.69 27.59 11.73
C ARG A 190 1.42 26.31 12.10
N PHE A 191 2.58 26.42 12.76
CA PHE A 191 3.34 25.26 13.18
C PHE A 191 2.61 24.44 14.25
N ARG A 192 1.92 25.09 15.19
CA ARG A 192 1.04 24.40 16.16
C ARG A 192 -0.04 23.59 15.46
N GLU A 193 -0.70 24.16 14.45
CA GLU A 193 -1.72 23.44 13.67
C GLU A 193 -1.15 22.20 12.96
N LEU A 194 0.06 22.29 12.40
CA LEU A 194 0.75 21.15 11.78
C LEU A 194 1.04 20.03 12.78
N VAL A 195 1.55 20.37 13.97
CA VAL A 195 1.84 19.37 15.02
C VAL A 195 0.55 18.73 15.54
N GLU A 196 -0.50 19.53 15.79
CA GLU A 196 -1.80 19.01 16.21
C GLU A 196 -2.43 18.10 15.15
N THR A 197 -2.31 18.44 13.86
CA THR A 197 -2.77 17.58 12.77
C THR A 197 -2.00 16.25 12.77
N ALA A 198 -0.68 16.28 12.90
CA ALA A 198 0.14 15.06 12.95
C ALA A 198 -0.15 14.19 14.20
N LEU A 199 -0.43 14.81 15.35
CA LEU A 199 -0.87 14.12 16.56
C LEU A 199 -2.24 13.46 16.38
N ASN A 200 -3.19 14.15 15.73
CA ASN A 200 -4.52 13.61 15.41
C ASN A 200 -4.47 12.46 14.41
N ASP A 201 -3.59 12.57 13.40
CA ASP A 201 -3.34 11.53 12.39
C ASP A 201 -2.51 10.35 12.95
N ARG A 202 -2.13 10.39 14.24
CA ARG A 202 -1.30 9.38 14.91
C ARG A 202 0.05 9.16 14.21
N ALA A 203 0.59 10.20 13.57
CA ALA A 203 1.86 10.17 12.86
C ALA A 203 3.04 10.43 13.82
N THR A 204 3.23 9.55 14.80
CA THR A 204 4.21 9.72 15.92
C THR A 204 5.61 10.11 15.44
N ARG A 205 6.10 9.53 14.34
CA ARG A 205 7.43 9.85 13.82
C ARG A 205 7.56 11.25 13.22
N VAL A 206 6.49 11.76 12.62
CA VAL A 206 6.44 13.14 12.10
C VAL A 206 6.45 14.12 13.27
N VAL A 207 5.71 13.81 14.33
CA VAL A 207 5.70 14.60 15.57
C VAL A 207 7.09 14.67 16.20
N ASP A 208 7.84 13.55 16.26
CA ASP A 208 9.23 13.56 16.74
C ASP A 208 10.13 14.48 15.89
N GLU A 209 9.95 14.48 14.58
CA GLU A 209 10.70 15.37 13.68
C GLU A 209 10.38 16.84 13.96
N TYR A 210 9.11 17.18 14.15
CA TYR A 210 8.69 18.54 14.50
C TYR A 210 9.23 18.98 15.86
N ILE A 211 9.13 18.12 16.89
CA ILE A 211 9.70 18.36 18.22
C ILE A 211 11.21 18.59 18.12
N ALA A 212 11.93 17.75 17.37
CA ALA A 212 13.36 17.87 17.18
C ALA A 212 13.76 19.17 16.45
N LYS A 213 12.99 19.57 15.43
CA LYS A 213 13.18 20.86 14.73
C LYS A 213 13.08 22.03 15.70
N VAL A 214 12.00 22.11 16.48
CA VAL A 214 11.81 23.19 17.46
C VAL A 214 12.92 23.20 18.51
N ARG A 215 13.29 22.04 19.06
CA ARG A 215 14.40 21.96 20.03
C ARG A 215 15.71 22.47 19.45
N ALA A 216 16.07 22.08 18.23
CA ALA A 216 17.30 22.53 17.59
C ALA A 216 17.34 24.06 17.40
N HIS A 217 16.22 24.66 17.02
CA HIS A 217 16.12 26.13 16.88
C HIS A 217 16.20 26.85 18.23
N LEU A 218 15.53 26.32 19.27
CA LEU A 218 15.62 26.84 20.64
C LEU A 218 17.04 26.75 21.20
N GLU A 219 17.74 25.64 20.99
CA GLU A 219 19.11 25.43 21.47
C GLU A 219 20.12 26.35 20.77
N ARG A 220 19.93 26.63 19.48
CA ARG A 220 20.81 27.49 18.68
C ARG A 220 20.44 28.96 18.72
N ASN A 221 19.30 29.30 19.34
CA ASN A 221 18.71 30.62 19.32
C ASN A 221 18.56 31.18 17.89
N GLU A 222 18.18 30.30 16.96
CA GLU A 222 18.02 30.60 15.54
C GLU A 222 16.54 30.85 15.23
N LEU A 223 16.27 31.93 14.49
CA LEU A 223 14.92 32.30 14.08
C LEU A 223 14.29 31.15 13.27
N PHE A 224 13.23 30.58 13.83
CA PHE A 224 12.39 29.58 13.19
C PHE A 224 11.45 30.30 12.23
N VAL A 225 11.87 30.35 10.97
CA VAL A 225 10.97 30.69 9.89
C VAL A 225 10.38 29.38 9.42
N LEU A 226 9.05 29.32 9.34
CA LEU A 226 8.38 28.34 8.49
C LEU A 226 8.71 28.69 7.04
N THR A 227 9.96 28.49 6.65
CA THR A 227 10.34 28.54 5.25
C THR A 227 9.45 27.51 4.57
N GLU A 228 8.60 27.98 3.65
CA GLU A 228 7.93 27.18 2.63
C GLU A 228 8.95 26.51 1.69
N SER A 229 10.06 25.98 2.23
CA SER A 229 11.00 25.09 1.56
C SER A 229 10.52 23.64 1.57
N GLU A 230 9.29 23.41 2.01
CA GLU A 230 8.47 22.36 1.43
C GLU A 230 7.69 23.03 0.31
N GLU A 231 8.03 22.73 -0.95
CA GLU A 231 7.04 22.81 -2.04
C GLU A 231 5.71 22.41 -1.41
N GLN A 232 4.69 23.29 -1.34
CA GLN A 232 3.32 22.88 -1.03
C GLN A 232 3.15 21.57 -1.78
N SER A 233 3.14 20.45 -1.06
CA SER A 233 3.34 19.15 -1.69
C SER A 233 2.03 18.90 -2.39
N ARG A 234 1.94 19.42 -3.60
CA ARG A 234 0.73 19.47 -4.39
C ARG A 234 0.20 18.05 -4.41
N ASN A 235 -0.98 17.87 -3.86
CA ASN A 235 -1.54 16.56 -3.70
C ASN A 235 -2.16 16.13 -5.04
N TYR A 236 -1.28 15.78 -5.98
CA TYR A 236 -1.66 15.38 -7.34
C TYR A 236 -2.70 14.25 -7.31
N LEU A 237 -2.59 13.33 -6.36
CA LEU A 237 -3.54 12.22 -6.23
C LEU A 237 -4.94 12.71 -5.84
N ALA A 238 -5.04 13.64 -4.87
CA ALA A 238 -6.33 14.21 -4.47
C ALA A 238 -6.95 15.04 -5.61
N GLU A 239 -6.17 15.90 -6.26
CA GLU A 239 -6.62 16.67 -7.42
C GLU A 239 -7.09 15.77 -8.57
N PHE A 240 -6.30 14.75 -8.90
CA PHE A 240 -6.65 13.79 -9.94
C PHE A 240 -7.91 13.00 -9.56
N SER A 241 -8.06 12.61 -8.29
CA SER A 241 -9.27 11.92 -7.82
C SER A 241 -10.51 12.77 -8.05
N GLN A 242 -10.47 14.06 -7.69
CA GLN A 242 -11.56 15.01 -7.93
C GLN A 242 -11.82 15.21 -9.43
N PHE A 243 -10.78 15.44 -10.23
CA PHE A 243 -10.88 15.58 -11.68
C PHE A 243 -11.53 14.35 -12.33
N ARG A 244 -11.08 13.15 -11.96
CA ARG A 244 -11.59 11.88 -12.46
C ARG A 244 -13.06 11.68 -12.11
N LEU A 245 -13.46 11.97 -10.87
CA LEU A 245 -14.87 11.92 -10.46
C LEU A 245 -15.72 12.85 -11.31
N ALA A 246 -15.23 14.06 -11.56
CA ALA A 246 -15.93 15.04 -12.39
C ALA A 246 -16.04 14.57 -13.84
N VAL A 247 -14.97 14.00 -14.44
CA VAL A 247 -14.94 13.47 -15.81
C VAL A 247 -15.88 12.27 -15.98
N ASN A 248 -15.97 11.39 -14.98
CA ASN A 248 -16.81 10.19 -15.04
C ASN A 248 -18.31 10.47 -14.81
N ARG A 249 -18.68 11.54 -14.08
CA ARG A 249 -20.08 11.87 -13.76
C ARG A 249 -20.76 12.81 -14.78
N GLY A 250 -19.99 13.55 -15.57
CA GLY A 250 -20.54 14.61 -16.42
C GLY A 250 -21.10 14.10 -17.76
N LYS A 251 -22.33 14.51 -18.11
CA LYS A 251 -22.79 14.54 -19.50
C LYS A 251 -21.93 15.59 -20.25
N ASN A 252 -21.39 15.27 -21.43
CA ASN A 252 -20.51 16.15 -22.25
C ASN A 252 -19.09 16.40 -21.72
N LYS A 253 -18.41 15.34 -21.27
CA LYS A 253 -16.97 15.37 -20.95
C LYS A 253 -16.20 14.40 -21.82
N ALA A 254 -16.37 14.52 -23.14
CA ALA A 254 -15.67 13.68 -24.11
C ALA A 254 -14.21 14.14 -24.28
N PHE A 255 -13.36 13.23 -24.78
CA PHE A 255 -11.97 13.55 -25.11
C PHE A 255 -11.85 14.71 -26.12
N SER A 256 -12.78 14.78 -27.09
CA SER A 256 -12.84 15.88 -28.08
C SER A 256 -13.06 17.24 -27.44
N ASP A 257 -13.91 17.32 -26.41
CA ASP A 257 -14.28 18.57 -25.75
C ASP A 257 -13.07 19.15 -25.02
N ALA A 258 -12.25 18.29 -24.41
CA ALA A 258 -11.01 18.66 -23.76
C ALA A 258 -9.99 19.24 -24.75
N GLU A 259 -9.84 18.62 -25.93
CA GLU A 259 -8.94 19.14 -26.97
C GLU A 259 -9.41 20.51 -27.51
N VAL A 260 -10.72 20.67 -27.73
CA VAL A 260 -11.30 21.95 -28.18
C VAL A 260 -11.12 23.03 -27.12
N ALA A 261 -11.33 22.70 -25.85
CA ALA A 261 -11.08 23.65 -24.76
C ALA A 261 -9.60 24.06 -24.67
N ALA A 262 -8.67 23.10 -24.84
CA ALA A 262 -7.25 23.38 -24.87
C ALA A 262 -6.88 24.32 -26.04
N LYS A 263 -7.39 24.07 -27.25
CA LYS A 263 -7.16 24.95 -28.43
C LYS A 263 -7.64 26.38 -28.21
N ASN A 264 -8.75 26.53 -27.48
CA ASN A 264 -9.36 27.83 -27.23
C ASN A 264 -8.91 28.48 -25.91
N GLY A 265 -7.95 27.88 -25.19
CA GLY A 265 -7.51 28.36 -23.88
C GLY A 265 -8.60 28.37 -22.81
N ARG A 266 -9.70 27.62 -22.97
CA ARG A 266 -10.83 27.63 -22.03
C ARG A 266 -10.58 26.70 -20.84
N THR A 267 -11.34 26.88 -19.77
CA THR A 267 -11.33 25.90 -18.68
C THR A 267 -12.14 24.67 -19.07
N TRP A 268 -11.59 23.47 -18.80
CA TRP A 268 -12.31 22.21 -18.95
C TRP A 268 -12.15 21.37 -17.68
N VAL A 269 -13.26 21.09 -17.00
CA VAL A 269 -13.27 20.46 -15.68
C VAL A 269 -12.48 21.31 -14.69
N THR A 270 -11.30 20.87 -14.23
CA THR A 270 -10.41 21.65 -13.36
C THR A 270 -9.13 22.10 -14.08
N ASN A 271 -9.00 21.82 -15.39
CA ASN A 271 -7.85 22.24 -16.17
C ASN A 271 -8.09 23.65 -16.74
N HIS A 272 -7.26 24.61 -16.35
CA HIS A 272 -7.31 25.99 -16.82
C HIS A 272 -6.26 26.23 -17.91
N TYR A 273 -6.61 25.94 -19.17
CA TYR A 273 -5.66 26.01 -20.29
C TYR A 273 -5.17 27.44 -20.58
N ALA A 274 -5.96 28.49 -20.29
CA ALA A 274 -5.56 29.90 -20.43
C ALA A 274 -4.25 30.24 -19.70
N ASN A 275 -3.97 29.55 -18.60
CA ASN A 275 -2.83 29.86 -17.76
C ASN A 275 -1.58 29.02 -18.10
N ILE A 276 -1.63 28.22 -19.17
CA ILE A 276 -0.50 27.40 -19.63
C ILE A 276 0.28 28.19 -20.70
N PRO A 277 1.61 28.31 -20.59
CA PRO A 277 2.42 28.96 -21.61
C PRO A 277 2.21 28.35 -23.00
N GLU A 278 2.21 29.19 -24.05
CA GLU A 278 1.90 28.79 -25.43
C GLU A 278 2.68 27.55 -25.91
N ARG A 279 4.01 27.54 -25.70
CA ARG A 279 4.87 26.39 -26.04
C ARG A 279 4.44 25.08 -25.35
N GLN A 280 4.00 25.15 -24.10
CA GLN A 280 3.55 23.97 -23.35
C GLN A 280 2.15 23.55 -23.80
N LEU A 281 1.30 24.50 -24.20
CA LEU A 281 -0.02 24.22 -24.77
C LEU A 281 0.10 23.53 -26.13
N GLU A 282 1.03 23.96 -27.00
CA GLU A 282 1.34 23.29 -28.27
C GLU A 282 1.81 21.85 -28.07
N GLN A 283 2.64 21.60 -27.05
CA GLN A 283 3.04 20.25 -26.65
C GLN A 283 1.83 19.41 -26.22
N ALA A 284 0.92 19.97 -25.42
CA ALA A 284 -0.31 19.29 -25.02
C ALA A 284 -1.20 18.97 -26.23
N LEU A 285 -1.37 19.90 -27.16
CA LEU A 285 -2.14 19.69 -28.40
C LEU A 285 -1.50 18.62 -29.30
N THR A 286 -0.18 18.57 -29.35
CA THR A 286 0.55 17.48 -30.04
C THR A 286 0.25 16.15 -29.37
N ALA A 287 0.33 16.08 -28.03
CA ALA A 287 0.02 14.87 -27.27
C ALA A 287 -1.44 14.41 -27.45
N PHE A 288 -2.41 15.33 -27.53
CA PHE A 288 -3.80 14.99 -27.88
C PHE A 288 -3.90 14.28 -29.22
N ARG A 289 -3.19 14.77 -30.24
CA ARG A 289 -3.15 14.14 -31.57
C ARG A 289 -2.48 12.77 -31.51
N SER A 290 -1.33 12.66 -30.84
CA SER A 290 -0.60 11.40 -30.70
C SER A 290 -1.45 10.35 -29.96
N TRP A 291 -2.11 10.72 -28.85
CA TRP A 291 -3.03 9.85 -28.12
C TRP A 291 -4.17 9.35 -29.01
N ARG A 292 -4.81 10.25 -29.77
CA ARG A 292 -5.88 9.87 -30.71
C ARG A 292 -5.39 8.94 -31.81
N GLN A 293 -4.23 9.21 -32.39
CA GLN A 293 -3.66 8.35 -33.43
C GLN A 293 -3.31 6.96 -32.89
N LEU A 294 -2.74 6.87 -31.69
CA LEU A 294 -2.50 5.59 -31.01
C LEU A 294 -3.80 4.86 -30.72
N ASN A 295 -4.82 5.54 -30.18
CA ASN A 295 -6.12 4.95 -29.90
C ASN A 295 -6.79 4.40 -31.17
N THR A 296 -6.79 5.17 -32.26
CA THR A 296 -7.39 4.78 -33.54
C THR A 296 -6.49 3.88 -34.40
N ARG A 297 -5.29 3.52 -33.91
CA ARG A 297 -4.29 2.73 -34.62
C ARG A 297 -3.91 3.31 -35.99
N ARG A 298 -3.83 4.63 -36.07
CA ARG A 298 -3.45 5.38 -37.27
C ARG A 298 -2.06 5.99 -37.12
N GLY A 299 -1.48 6.39 -38.26
CA GLY A 299 -0.17 7.03 -38.31
C GLY A 299 0.98 6.09 -37.95
N LYS A 300 2.14 6.68 -37.63
CA LYS A 300 3.35 5.93 -37.24
C LYS A 300 3.40 5.80 -35.72
N PRO A 301 3.22 4.60 -35.13
CA PRO A 301 3.15 4.43 -33.67
C PRO A 301 4.43 4.90 -32.97
N GLY A 302 5.61 4.65 -33.55
CA GLY A 302 6.88 5.12 -32.98
C GLY A 302 6.94 6.64 -32.81
N GLN A 303 6.51 7.41 -33.81
CA GLN A 303 6.48 8.87 -33.74
C GLN A 303 5.44 9.38 -32.72
N ASN A 304 4.28 8.72 -32.63
CA ASN A 304 3.26 9.07 -31.66
C ASN A 304 3.69 8.76 -30.22
N LEU A 305 4.37 7.63 -30.00
CA LEU A 305 4.94 7.28 -28.69
C LEU A 305 6.04 8.28 -28.30
N LEU A 306 6.93 8.64 -29.24
CA LEU A 306 7.95 9.67 -29.02
C LEU A 306 7.32 10.98 -28.52
N GLN A 307 6.31 11.49 -29.24
CA GLN A 307 5.64 12.74 -28.90
C GLN A 307 4.91 12.66 -27.55
N LEU A 308 4.22 11.55 -27.28
CA LEU A 308 3.49 11.34 -26.03
C LEU A 308 4.45 11.27 -24.83
N PHE A 309 5.51 10.47 -24.89
CA PHE A 309 6.45 10.32 -23.78
C PHE A 309 7.33 11.55 -23.57
N THR A 310 7.67 12.27 -24.64
CA THR A 310 8.31 13.60 -24.54
C THR A 310 7.40 14.57 -23.80
N PHE A 311 6.10 14.59 -24.14
CA PHE A 311 5.11 15.39 -23.40
C PHE A 311 5.03 15.00 -21.92
N LEU A 312 5.07 13.71 -21.60
CA LEU A 312 5.05 13.22 -20.22
C LEU A 312 6.32 13.58 -19.43
N GLY A 313 7.43 13.94 -20.09
CA GLY A 313 8.68 14.34 -19.43
C GLY A 313 9.81 13.32 -19.51
N PHE A 314 9.70 12.32 -20.40
CA PHE A 314 10.79 11.41 -20.75
C PHE A 314 11.65 11.96 -21.88
N SER A 315 12.93 11.60 -21.90
CA SER A 315 13.86 11.88 -23.00
C SER A 315 14.32 10.59 -23.65
N PHE A 316 14.35 10.52 -24.98
CA PHE A 316 14.79 9.33 -25.72
C PHE A 316 16.29 9.38 -25.99
N ARG A 317 16.96 8.24 -25.92
CA ARG A 317 18.36 8.09 -26.35
C ARG A 317 18.45 7.03 -27.44
N GLY A 318 19.02 7.41 -28.58
CA GLY A 318 19.19 6.53 -29.73
C GLY A 318 17.99 6.51 -30.68
N GLU A 319 18.04 5.58 -31.63
CA GLU A 319 16.99 5.41 -32.63
C GLU A 319 15.80 4.64 -32.07
N LEU A 320 14.59 5.04 -32.47
CA LEU A 320 13.39 4.32 -32.13
C LEU A 320 13.31 3.01 -32.92
N PRO A 321 12.88 1.90 -32.31
CA PRO A 321 12.63 0.67 -33.04
C PRO A 321 11.52 0.89 -34.08
N GLU A 322 11.58 0.15 -35.19
CA GLU A 322 10.50 0.15 -36.17
C GLU A 322 9.26 -0.55 -35.58
N ILE A 323 8.28 0.25 -35.18
CA ILE A 323 7.04 -0.23 -34.56
C ILE A 323 5.93 -0.21 -35.61
N LYS A 324 5.23 -1.33 -35.75
CA LYS A 324 4.03 -1.47 -36.60
C LYS A 324 2.85 -1.84 -35.72
N TYR A 325 1.66 -1.33 -36.07
CA TYR A 325 0.45 -1.79 -35.40
C TYR A 325 0.22 -3.28 -35.72
N PRO A 326 -0.22 -4.06 -34.72
CA PRO A 326 -0.63 -5.43 -34.96
C PRO A 326 -1.95 -5.45 -35.76
N ARG A 327 -2.35 -6.64 -36.23
CA ARG A 327 -3.62 -6.83 -36.95
C ARG A 327 -4.81 -6.33 -36.09
N GLU A 328 -5.91 -5.91 -36.71
CA GLU A 328 -7.04 -5.28 -36.01
C GLU A 328 -7.59 -6.11 -34.84
N GLN A 329 -7.52 -7.45 -34.93
CA GLN A 329 -7.99 -8.38 -33.90
C GLN A 329 -7.11 -8.41 -32.63
N THR A 330 -5.87 -7.94 -32.69
CA THR A 330 -4.97 -7.94 -31.54
C THR A 330 -5.38 -6.85 -30.54
N ARG A 331 -5.48 -7.20 -29.26
CA ARG A 331 -6.01 -6.36 -28.18
C ARG A 331 -4.97 -5.49 -27.52
N SER A 332 -3.70 -5.89 -27.61
CA SER A 332 -2.56 -5.22 -26.99
C SER A 332 -1.33 -5.17 -27.91
N LEU A 333 -0.38 -4.30 -27.59
CA LEU A 333 0.93 -4.23 -28.23
C LEU A 333 1.98 -3.88 -27.17
N LEU A 334 2.96 -4.77 -27.00
CA LEU A 334 4.12 -4.53 -26.15
C LEU A 334 5.28 -3.98 -26.98
N VAL A 335 5.85 -2.88 -26.53
CA VAL A 335 7.02 -2.22 -27.15
C VAL A 335 8.05 -1.93 -26.08
N THR A 336 9.34 -2.07 -26.39
CA THR A 336 10.42 -1.61 -25.52
C THR A 336 11.00 -0.31 -26.08
N LEU A 337 11.06 0.74 -25.26
CA LEU A 337 11.53 2.06 -25.66
C LEU A 337 12.80 2.44 -24.87
N PRO A 338 13.87 2.92 -25.56
CA PRO A 338 15.06 3.44 -24.91
C PRO A 338 14.83 4.89 -24.47
N MET A 339 14.36 5.07 -23.23
CA MET A 339 14.03 6.38 -22.69
C MET A 339 14.50 6.55 -21.24
N GLU A 340 14.83 7.79 -20.89
CA GLU A 340 15.25 8.22 -19.57
C GLU A 340 14.16 9.06 -18.92
N ALA A 341 13.90 8.78 -17.66
CA ALA A 341 13.17 9.69 -16.80
C ALA A 341 14.16 10.66 -16.15
N SER A 342 13.91 11.95 -16.30
CA SER A 342 14.66 12.99 -15.58
C SER A 342 14.48 12.86 -14.05
N ASP A 343 15.04 13.79 -13.27
CA ASP A 343 14.86 13.88 -11.81
C ASP A 343 13.37 13.95 -11.35
N GLN A 344 12.42 14.04 -12.28
CA GLN A 344 10.99 13.95 -12.02
C GLN A 344 10.49 12.55 -11.62
N ALA A 345 11.30 11.49 -11.79
CA ALA A 345 10.95 10.15 -11.32
C ALA A 345 10.93 10.02 -9.79
N ARG A 346 11.51 10.97 -9.04
CA ARG A 346 11.64 10.88 -7.59
C ARG A 346 10.26 10.86 -6.89
N PRO A 347 10.06 9.99 -5.88
CA PRO A 347 11.03 9.08 -5.27
C PRO A 347 10.98 7.64 -5.81
N PHE A 348 10.47 7.41 -7.03
CA PHE A 348 10.16 6.07 -7.57
C PHE A 348 11.30 5.52 -8.44
N PRO A 349 12.24 4.71 -7.91
CA PRO A 349 13.47 4.38 -8.63
C PRO A 349 13.23 3.45 -9.82
N HIS A 350 12.22 2.59 -9.72
CA HIS A 350 11.81 1.71 -10.81
C HIS A 350 11.42 2.52 -12.06
N PHE A 351 10.83 3.69 -11.92
CA PHE A 351 10.52 4.56 -13.07
C PHE A 351 11.60 5.62 -13.34
N GLY A 352 12.77 5.46 -12.72
CA GLY A 352 13.95 6.30 -12.88
C GLY A 352 15.18 5.45 -13.17
N SER A 353 16.21 5.59 -12.34
CA SER A 353 17.52 4.95 -12.52
C SER A 353 17.50 3.42 -12.58
N MET A 354 16.57 2.74 -11.90
CA MET A 354 16.49 1.27 -11.93
C MET A 354 15.90 0.72 -13.23
N ALA A 355 15.23 1.54 -14.04
CA ALA A 355 14.78 1.13 -15.37
C ALA A 355 15.94 0.92 -16.34
N GLN A 356 17.16 1.40 -16.01
CA GLN A 356 18.34 1.30 -16.87
C GLN A 356 18.09 1.79 -18.30
N MET A 357 17.28 2.86 -18.43
CA MET A 357 16.89 3.49 -19.70
C MET A 357 16.03 2.61 -20.62
N LEU A 358 15.51 1.47 -20.15
CA LEU A 358 14.66 0.59 -20.93
C LEU A 358 13.29 0.46 -20.25
N PHE A 359 12.27 0.93 -20.96
CA PHE A 359 10.89 0.87 -20.47
C PHE A 359 10.04 -0.01 -21.38
N HIS A 360 9.25 -0.88 -20.75
CA HIS A 360 8.22 -1.63 -21.45
C HIS A 360 6.96 -0.76 -21.53
N VAL A 361 6.42 -0.58 -22.73
CA VAL A 361 5.19 0.15 -22.97
C VAL A 361 4.16 -0.81 -23.53
N LEU A 362 3.09 -1.02 -22.77
CA LEU A 362 1.98 -1.89 -23.14
C LEU A 362 0.79 -1.04 -23.58
N LEU A 363 0.45 -1.07 -24.86
CA LEU A 363 -0.73 -0.41 -25.40
C LEU A 363 -1.92 -1.36 -25.29
N VAL A 364 -3.05 -0.89 -24.76
CA VAL A 364 -4.27 -1.69 -24.56
C VAL A 364 -5.50 -0.91 -25.03
N TRP A 365 -6.25 -1.50 -25.97
CA TRP A 365 -7.36 -0.83 -26.67
C TRP A 365 -8.79 -1.25 -26.26
N GLU A 366 -8.98 -2.23 -25.35
CA GLU A 366 -10.29 -2.87 -25.15
C GLU A 366 -11.39 -2.07 -24.40
N ARG A 367 -12.59 -2.02 -25.02
CA ARG A 367 -13.97 -2.35 -24.51
C ARG A 367 -14.88 -2.66 -25.73
N PRO A 368 -15.73 -3.73 -25.76
CA PRO A 368 -16.67 -4.13 -24.70
C PRO A 368 -16.60 -5.64 -24.31
N GLY A 369 -16.40 -5.89 -23.01
CA GLY A 369 -16.30 -7.22 -22.39
C GLY A 369 -15.21 -7.21 -21.32
N ALA A 370 -15.57 -7.06 -20.05
CA ALA A 370 -14.64 -6.70 -18.96
C ALA A 370 -13.75 -7.84 -18.44
N HIS A 371 -13.27 -8.76 -19.29
CA HIS A 371 -12.41 -9.87 -18.86
C HIS A 371 -11.29 -10.12 -19.85
N ASN A 372 -10.15 -9.40 -19.74
CA ASN A 372 -8.80 -9.99 -19.88
C ASN A 372 -7.60 -9.00 -19.91
N ILE A 373 -7.69 -7.74 -19.45
CA ILE A 373 -6.46 -6.91 -19.22
C ILE A 373 -5.45 -7.66 -18.33
N VAL A 374 -5.94 -8.44 -17.37
CA VAL A 374 -5.13 -9.31 -16.49
C VAL A 374 -4.42 -10.41 -17.28
N THR A 375 -5.12 -11.04 -18.23
CA THR A 375 -4.58 -12.11 -19.06
C THR A 375 -3.56 -11.55 -20.04
N GLU A 376 -3.83 -10.40 -20.65
CA GLU A 376 -2.87 -9.69 -21.49
C GLU A 376 -1.59 -9.33 -20.72
N ILE A 377 -1.74 -8.89 -19.46
CA ILE A 377 -0.61 -8.63 -18.56
C ILE A 377 0.19 -9.91 -18.28
N ASN A 378 -0.48 -11.04 -18.02
CA ASN A 378 0.18 -12.32 -17.76
C ASN A 378 0.86 -12.89 -19.03
N ASP A 379 0.19 -12.78 -20.18
CA ASP A 379 0.65 -13.27 -21.48
C ASP A 379 1.84 -12.47 -22.00
N ALA A 380 1.87 -11.16 -21.71
CA ALA A 380 2.97 -10.28 -22.06
C ALA A 380 4.30 -10.63 -21.34
N ARG A 381 4.30 -11.60 -20.41
CA ARG A 381 5.49 -12.06 -19.65
C ARG A 381 6.38 -10.91 -19.20
N LEU A 382 5.74 -9.89 -18.62
CA LEU A 382 6.38 -8.67 -18.10
C LEU A 382 7.29 -9.03 -16.92
N SER A 383 8.45 -9.58 -17.23
CA SER A 383 9.44 -10.05 -16.28
C SER A 383 10.24 -8.86 -15.78
N SER A 384 10.16 -8.57 -14.48
CA SER A 384 11.02 -7.68 -13.68
C SER A 384 11.22 -6.22 -14.14
N GLY A 385 10.76 -5.81 -15.33
CA GLY A 385 11.02 -4.50 -15.93
C GLY A 385 9.94 -3.46 -15.60
N SER A 386 10.32 -2.20 -15.69
CA SER A 386 9.43 -1.06 -15.43
C SER A 386 8.49 -0.85 -16.60
N THR A 387 7.21 -1.10 -16.35
CA THR A 387 6.17 -1.15 -17.37
C THR A 387 5.21 0.04 -17.25
N ILE A 388 4.93 0.69 -18.38
CA ILE A 388 3.95 1.76 -18.51
C ILE A 388 2.83 1.26 -19.43
N MET A 389 1.64 1.03 -18.86
CA MET A 389 0.47 0.64 -19.65
C MET A 389 -0.31 1.88 -20.11
N LEU A 390 -0.46 2.02 -21.42
CA LEU A 390 -1.34 2.99 -22.07
C LEU A 390 -2.70 2.34 -22.31
N TYR A 391 -3.72 2.74 -21.53
CA TYR A 391 -5.08 2.24 -21.68
C TYR A 391 -5.96 3.29 -22.35
N PHE A 392 -6.41 3.01 -23.57
CA PHE A 392 -7.19 3.96 -24.38
C PHE A 392 -8.68 4.02 -24.01
N GLY A 393 -8.99 3.88 -22.73
CA GLY A 393 -10.32 4.05 -22.17
C GLY A 393 -10.24 4.63 -20.76
N ARG A 394 -11.38 4.63 -20.04
CA ARG A 394 -11.45 5.08 -18.64
C ARG A 394 -11.59 3.88 -17.71
N ILE A 395 -10.62 3.68 -16.82
CA ILE A 395 -10.64 2.54 -15.89
C ILE A 395 -11.55 2.84 -14.71
N SER A 396 -12.48 1.93 -14.42
CA SER A 396 -13.36 2.03 -13.25
C SER A 396 -12.57 1.84 -11.94
N GLU A 397 -13.15 2.28 -10.83
CA GLU A 397 -12.56 2.08 -9.50
C GLU A 397 -12.39 0.58 -9.18
N THR A 398 -13.37 -0.25 -9.54
CA THR A 398 -13.32 -1.70 -9.35
C THR A 398 -12.15 -2.33 -10.10
N MET A 399 -11.95 -1.95 -11.36
CA MET A 399 -10.86 -2.47 -12.18
C MET A 399 -9.49 -2.00 -11.69
N ARG A 400 -9.37 -0.76 -11.20
CA ARG A 400 -8.13 -0.27 -10.57
C ARG A 400 -7.74 -1.10 -9.36
N ARG A 401 -8.70 -1.39 -8.45
CA ARG A 401 -8.46 -2.25 -7.28
C ARG A 401 -8.02 -3.66 -7.67
N GLN A 402 -8.61 -4.23 -8.72
CA GLN A 402 -8.20 -5.53 -9.25
C GLN A 402 -6.77 -5.49 -9.79
N LEU A 403 -6.42 -4.48 -10.60
CA LEU A 403 -5.05 -4.28 -11.10
C LEU A 403 -4.03 -4.12 -9.96
N THR A 404 -4.35 -3.34 -8.91
CA THR A 404 -3.49 -3.22 -7.73
C THR A 404 -3.27 -4.57 -7.05
N ARG A 405 -4.34 -5.37 -6.87
CA ARG A 405 -4.23 -6.70 -6.24
C ARG A 405 -3.34 -7.65 -7.05
N ILE A 406 -3.50 -7.68 -8.36
CA ILE A 406 -2.75 -8.57 -9.26
C ILE A 406 -1.28 -8.16 -9.33
N THR A 407 -1.02 -6.88 -9.56
CA THR A 407 0.35 -6.37 -9.66
C THR A 407 1.11 -6.61 -8.36
N ARG A 408 0.46 -6.49 -7.19
CA ARG A 408 1.08 -6.77 -5.89
C ARG A 408 1.34 -8.26 -5.69
N LYS A 409 0.40 -9.11 -6.07
CA LYS A 409 0.54 -10.58 -5.98
C LYS A 409 1.71 -11.10 -6.82
N ASN A 410 1.96 -10.47 -7.97
CA ASN A 410 2.95 -10.91 -8.95
C ASN A 410 4.25 -10.06 -8.96
N ASP A 411 4.44 -9.17 -7.98
CA ASP A 411 5.56 -8.20 -7.89
C ASP A 411 5.86 -7.44 -9.20
N MET A 412 4.80 -6.96 -9.86
CA MET A 412 4.94 -6.30 -11.16
C MET A 412 5.11 -4.78 -11.07
N ARG A 413 6.23 -4.26 -11.57
CA ARG A 413 6.53 -2.82 -11.66
C ARG A 413 5.71 -2.12 -12.76
N LEU A 414 4.41 -1.95 -12.53
CA LEU A 414 3.45 -1.42 -13.51
C LEU A 414 2.83 -0.09 -13.04
N ILE A 415 2.81 0.91 -13.93
CA ILE A 415 1.92 2.07 -13.84
C ILE A 415 0.93 2.10 -14.99
N VAL A 416 -0.22 2.73 -14.76
CA VAL A 416 -1.30 2.80 -15.74
C VAL A 416 -1.64 4.24 -16.08
N LEU A 417 -1.51 4.59 -17.35
CA LEU A 417 -1.97 5.84 -17.93
C LEU A 417 -3.25 5.56 -18.73
N ASP A 418 -4.39 5.90 -18.13
CA ASP A 418 -5.70 5.83 -18.78
C ASP A 418 -6.12 7.20 -19.34
N GLU A 419 -7.24 7.26 -20.07
CA GLU A 419 -7.72 8.50 -20.68
C GLU A 419 -7.93 9.61 -19.64
N ALA A 420 -8.50 9.26 -18.47
CA ALA A 420 -8.75 10.25 -17.42
C ALA A 420 -7.45 10.86 -16.89
N LEU A 421 -6.42 10.04 -16.65
CA LEU A 421 -5.12 10.53 -16.19
C LEU A 421 -4.41 11.32 -17.29
N PHE A 422 -4.46 10.89 -18.55
CA PHE A 422 -3.92 11.65 -19.67
C PHE A 422 -4.54 13.06 -19.75
N LEU A 423 -5.87 13.14 -19.68
CA LEU A 423 -6.59 14.41 -19.69
C LEU A 423 -6.28 15.29 -18.47
N TYR A 424 -6.00 14.72 -17.30
CA TYR A 424 -5.54 15.50 -16.15
C TYR A 424 -4.14 16.09 -16.38
N LEU A 425 -3.26 15.31 -17.02
CA LEU A 425 -1.87 15.70 -17.29
C LEU A 425 -1.75 16.82 -18.34
N THR A 426 -2.71 16.95 -19.26
CA THR A 426 -2.73 18.06 -20.23
C THR A 426 -2.93 19.44 -19.59
N GLY A 427 -3.51 19.49 -18.39
CA GLY A 427 -3.65 20.73 -17.60
C GLY A 427 -2.41 21.12 -16.78
N GLN A 428 -1.36 20.28 -16.77
CA GLN A 428 -0.18 20.48 -15.93
C GLN A 428 0.86 21.32 -16.66
N ARG A 429 1.43 22.32 -15.96
CA ARG A 429 2.46 23.22 -16.49
C ARG A 429 3.84 22.56 -16.45
N ASP A 430 4.30 22.19 -15.25
CA ASP A 430 5.62 21.61 -15.04
C ASP A 430 5.55 20.27 -14.27
N ALA A 431 6.60 19.45 -14.43
CA ALA A 431 6.77 18.15 -13.79
C ALA A 431 5.66 17.10 -14.06
N ARG A 432 5.25 16.94 -15.32
CA ARG A 432 4.23 15.97 -15.74
C ARG A 432 4.56 14.52 -15.37
N LEU A 433 5.84 14.14 -15.38
CA LEU A 433 6.24 12.80 -14.96
C LEU A 433 6.05 12.60 -13.45
N LYS A 434 6.37 13.61 -12.65
CA LYS A 434 6.11 13.61 -11.19
C LYS A 434 4.61 13.48 -10.91
N ALA A 435 3.77 14.23 -11.64
CA ALA A 435 2.32 14.14 -11.53
C ALA A 435 1.79 12.76 -11.96
N LEU A 436 2.27 12.24 -13.11
CA LEU A 436 1.93 10.90 -13.61
C LEU A 436 2.21 9.84 -12.54
N LEU A 437 3.43 9.81 -12.01
CA LEU A 437 3.86 8.80 -11.04
C LEU A 437 3.09 8.93 -9.72
N ARG A 438 2.92 10.15 -9.19
CA ARG A 438 2.14 10.37 -7.96
C ARG A 438 0.67 9.95 -8.10
N CYS A 439 0.09 10.05 -9.29
CA CYS A 439 -1.27 9.61 -9.56
C CYS A 439 -1.39 8.11 -9.88
N ALA A 440 -0.38 7.52 -10.55
CA ALA A 440 -0.45 6.15 -11.06
C ALA A 440 0.12 5.10 -10.10
N VAL A 441 1.21 5.41 -9.38
CA VAL A 441 1.88 4.47 -8.47
C VAL A 441 0.96 3.94 -7.35
N PRO A 442 0.08 4.74 -6.72
CA PRO A 442 -0.84 4.21 -5.69
C PRO A 442 -1.71 3.04 -6.19
N TYR A 443 -1.97 2.97 -7.49
CA TYR A 443 -2.74 1.91 -8.12
C TYR A 443 -1.87 0.82 -8.77
N GLY A 444 -0.55 1.00 -8.79
CA GLY A 444 0.44 0.06 -9.28
C GLY A 444 1.21 -0.65 -8.17
N THR A 445 2.25 -1.40 -8.55
CA THR A 445 3.19 -2.02 -7.59
C THR A 445 4.57 -1.45 -7.83
N CYS A 446 4.88 -0.38 -7.10
CA CYS A 446 6.22 0.19 -7.04
C CYS A 446 6.54 0.38 -5.56
N ILE A 447 7.43 -0.46 -5.04
CA ILE A 447 7.91 -0.32 -3.66
C ILE A 447 9.20 0.51 -3.74
N PRO A 448 9.19 1.79 -3.32
CA PRO A 448 10.39 2.63 -3.37
C PRO A 448 11.44 2.22 -2.31
N TYR A 449 11.03 1.42 -1.32
CA TYR A 449 11.87 0.92 -0.23
C TYR A 449 12.27 -0.52 -0.51
N THR A 450 13.49 -0.72 -1.01
CA THR A 450 14.08 -2.05 -1.22
C THR A 450 15.10 -2.32 -0.11
N PRO A 451 14.70 -2.89 1.05
CA PRO A 451 15.60 -3.13 2.18
C PRO A 451 16.72 -4.13 1.85
N GLU A 452 16.52 -4.98 0.85
CA GLU A 452 17.46 -6.03 0.43
C GLU A 452 18.71 -5.49 -0.28
N ILE A 453 18.69 -4.24 -0.76
CA ILE A 453 19.83 -3.67 -1.49
C ILE A 453 20.78 -2.99 -0.50
N MET A 454 21.62 -3.79 0.17
CA MET A 454 22.70 -3.27 1.02
C MET A 454 23.64 -2.33 0.23
N GLY A 455 23.49 -1.02 0.41
CA GLY A 455 24.43 0.00 -0.07
C GLY A 455 24.29 0.50 -1.51
N LYS A 456 23.45 -0.13 -2.34
CA LYS A 456 23.14 0.37 -3.70
C LYS A 456 21.76 1.04 -3.76
N VAL A 457 21.49 1.88 -2.78
CA VAL A 457 20.26 2.70 -2.74
C VAL A 457 20.22 3.62 -3.97
N PRO A 458 19.11 3.63 -4.75
CA PRO A 458 18.97 4.49 -5.92
C PRO A 458 18.99 5.99 -5.60
N PRO A 459 19.46 6.85 -6.53
CA PRO A 459 19.48 8.31 -6.37
C PRO A 459 18.14 8.90 -5.96
N GLU A 460 17.04 8.33 -6.43
CA GLU A 460 15.69 8.86 -6.23
C GLU A 460 15.22 8.81 -4.78
N VAL A 461 15.80 7.92 -3.96
CA VAL A 461 15.43 7.70 -2.55
C VAL A 461 16.11 8.72 -1.62
N PHE A 462 17.16 9.41 -2.06
CA PHE A 462 17.87 10.43 -1.27
C PHE A 462 17.13 11.78 -1.25
N TYR A 463 15.83 11.76 -0.99
CA TYR A 463 15.02 12.97 -0.78
C TYR A 463 15.42 13.65 0.55
N GLY A 464 15.43 14.99 0.58
CA GLY A 464 15.77 15.77 1.79
C GLY A 464 17.24 15.76 2.23
N ARG A 465 18.14 15.03 1.54
CA ARG A 465 19.58 14.95 1.89
C ARG A 465 20.51 15.76 1.00
N ARG A 466 19.96 16.70 0.22
CA ARG A 466 20.73 17.48 -0.76
C ARG A 466 21.84 18.28 -0.11
N ASP A 467 21.59 18.87 1.06
CA ASP A 467 22.59 19.66 1.77
C ASP A 467 23.71 18.79 2.32
N ALA A 468 23.38 17.67 2.97
CA ALA A 468 24.37 16.70 3.42
C ALA A 468 25.22 16.13 2.25
N ILE A 469 24.59 15.87 1.09
CA ILE A 469 25.32 15.45 -0.12
C ILE A 469 26.28 16.56 -0.57
N ARG A 470 25.80 17.81 -0.66
CA ARG A 470 26.62 18.96 -1.08
C ARG A 470 27.78 19.19 -0.13
N GLU A 471 27.53 19.12 1.16
CA GLU A 471 28.54 19.29 2.22
C GLU A 471 29.63 18.22 2.11
N LEU A 472 29.26 16.96 1.94
CA LEU A 472 30.22 15.85 1.74
C LEU A 472 30.98 15.91 0.42
N GLN A 473 30.48 16.64 -0.58
CA GLN A 473 31.16 16.81 -1.88
C GLN A 473 32.12 18.00 -1.91
N ARG A 474 32.04 18.91 -0.94
CA ARG A 474 32.94 20.05 -0.86
C ARG A 474 34.33 19.62 -0.40
N ARG A 475 35.37 20.20 -1.00
CA ARG A 475 36.78 19.93 -0.62
C ARG A 475 37.08 20.34 0.83
N ASP A 476 36.40 21.38 1.31
CA ASP A 476 36.47 21.95 2.65
C ASP A 476 35.26 21.57 3.53
N GLY A 477 34.47 20.59 3.09
CA GLY A 477 33.23 20.19 3.76
C GLY A 477 33.44 19.21 4.93
N SER A 478 32.35 18.92 5.63
CA SER A 478 32.35 17.99 6.76
C SER A 478 32.75 16.57 6.33
N CYS A 479 33.63 15.93 7.10
CA CYS A 479 34.09 14.55 6.88
C CYS A 479 33.51 13.54 7.88
N LEU A 480 32.77 14.00 8.88
CA LEU A 480 32.15 13.18 9.91
C LEU A 480 30.63 13.10 9.71
N VAL A 481 30.11 11.89 9.56
CA VAL A 481 28.65 11.63 9.45
C VAL A 481 28.19 10.80 10.65
N TYR A 482 27.40 11.41 11.53
CA TYR A 482 26.84 10.77 12.73
C TYR A 482 25.30 10.69 12.66
N GLY A 483 24.69 9.88 13.53
CA GLY A 483 23.22 9.68 13.59
C GLY A 483 22.82 8.27 14.00
N GLY A 484 21.52 8.03 14.21
CA GLY A 484 20.97 6.75 14.67
C GLY A 484 21.24 5.55 13.75
N ARG A 485 21.01 4.33 14.26
CA ARG A 485 21.12 3.08 13.47
C ARG A 485 20.15 3.12 12.26
N GLN A 486 20.54 2.47 11.17
CA GLN A 486 19.77 2.38 9.90
C GLN A 486 19.34 3.71 9.24
N MET A 487 19.86 4.86 9.69
CA MET A 487 19.57 6.16 9.06
C MET A 487 20.30 6.39 7.72
N GLY A 488 20.69 5.34 6.99
CA GLY A 488 21.25 5.46 5.64
C GLY A 488 22.59 6.18 5.52
N LYS A 489 23.40 6.27 6.59
CA LYS A 489 24.72 6.95 6.57
C LYS A 489 25.67 6.32 5.55
N SER A 490 25.84 5.00 5.58
CA SER A 490 26.69 4.29 4.61
C SER A 490 26.14 4.36 3.18
N ALA A 491 24.81 4.41 3.02
CA ALA A 491 24.18 4.60 1.71
C ALA A 491 24.47 6.00 1.15
N LEU A 492 24.42 7.04 2.01
CA LEU A 492 24.76 8.42 1.67
C LEU A 492 26.22 8.54 1.22
N LEU A 493 27.16 7.98 1.98
CA LEU A 493 28.58 8.00 1.63
C LEU A 493 28.86 7.27 0.30
N ARG A 494 28.27 6.09 0.09
CA ARG A 494 28.37 5.37 -1.19
C ARG A 494 27.75 6.14 -2.36
N TYR A 495 26.65 6.87 -2.12
CA TYR A 495 26.03 7.72 -3.12
C TYR A 495 26.95 8.88 -3.53
N VAL A 496 27.54 9.57 -2.56
CA VAL A 496 28.53 10.63 -2.80
C VAL A 496 29.73 10.08 -3.56
N GLN A 497 30.28 8.94 -3.11
CA GLN A 497 31.37 8.25 -3.79
C GLN A 497 31.03 7.98 -5.26
N ARG A 498 29.86 7.39 -5.57
CA ARG A 498 29.45 7.11 -6.96
C ARG A 498 29.32 8.36 -7.82
N ARG A 499 28.94 9.49 -7.24
CA ARG A 499 28.75 10.75 -7.97
C ARG A 499 30.06 11.49 -8.21
N SER A 500 31.02 11.34 -7.29
CA SER A 500 32.33 11.98 -7.38
C SER A 500 33.35 11.10 -8.12
N HIS A 501 33.17 9.78 -8.13
CA HIS A 501 34.06 8.84 -8.81
C HIS A 501 33.85 8.91 -10.33
N ASN A 502 34.84 9.46 -11.03
CA ASN A 502 34.87 9.58 -12.47
C ASN A 502 36.23 9.09 -13.00
N PRO A 503 36.38 7.77 -13.24
CA PRO A 503 37.66 7.17 -13.58
C PRO A 503 38.26 7.70 -14.89
N GLU A 504 37.43 8.18 -15.83
CA GLU A 504 37.91 8.81 -17.07
C GLU A 504 38.58 10.20 -16.83
N ARG A 505 38.38 10.79 -15.65
CA ARG A 505 39.01 12.05 -15.23
C ARG A 505 40.06 11.88 -14.13
N ASN A 506 40.45 10.64 -13.76
CA ASN A 506 41.31 10.34 -12.60
C ASN A 506 40.84 11.01 -11.29
N GLN A 507 39.53 11.02 -11.05
CA GLN A 507 38.91 11.58 -9.83
C GLN A 507 38.01 10.58 -9.11
#